data_AF-A0A9D1BVR6-F1
#
_entry.id   AF-A0A9D1BVR6-F1
#
_cell.length_a   1.000
_cell.length_b   1.000
_cell.length_c   1.000
_cell.angle_alpha   90.00
_cell.angle_beta   90.00
_cell.angle_gamma   90.00
#
_symmetry.space_group_name_H-M   'P 1'
#
loop_
_entity.id
_entity.type
_entity.pdbx_description
1 polymer ?
#
loop_
_entity_poly.entity_id
_entity_poly.type
_entity_poly.pdbx_seq_one_letter_code
_entity_poly.pdbx_strand_id
1 'polypeptide(L)'
;DADALRTALLEAGAGEVGMFRQLSHFSKGTGNQNQQIEEEVKIEMLFQPDRERSILQALKKQKTSRAIPFEITSVDNANMMVGAGMIGQLPVPMSELPFLRMLAQVMKTPCIRYTQLRRKKVRTVALCGGAGSFLLPRAIAQNADVFITGDFKYHEFFDADRQILIADIGHYESEQFTIELLFDIISQNFSNFAAYSTKVDTNPIRYLC
;
A
#
# COMPACT_ATOMS: atom_id res chain seq x y z
N ASP A 1 8.06 -0.95 -36.33
CA ASP A 1 7.19 0.21 -36.10
C ASP A 1 7.20 0.54 -34.62
N ALA A 2 7.61 1.76 -34.26
CA ALA A 2 7.78 2.19 -32.88
C ALA A 2 6.44 2.31 -32.14
N ASP A 3 5.38 2.73 -32.84
CA ASP A 3 4.05 2.87 -32.23
C ASP A 3 3.40 1.52 -31.95
N ALA A 4 3.60 0.53 -32.83
CA ALA A 4 3.12 -0.83 -32.59
C ALA A 4 3.80 -1.49 -31.38
N LEU A 5 5.14 -1.34 -31.26
CA LEU A 5 5.88 -1.82 -30.08
C LEU A 5 5.38 -1.11 -28.81
N ARG A 6 5.25 0.22 -28.84
CA ARG A 6 4.74 1.01 -27.72
C ARG A 6 3.40 0.46 -27.24
N THR A 7 2.43 0.31 -28.14
CA THR A 7 1.08 -0.15 -27.79
C THR A 7 1.13 -1.53 -27.15
N ALA A 8 1.93 -2.46 -27.67
CA ALA A 8 2.08 -3.79 -27.09
C ALA A 8 2.71 -3.77 -25.69
N LEU A 9 3.67 -2.87 -25.42
CA LEU A 9 4.25 -2.70 -24.09
C LEU A 9 3.23 -2.11 -23.11
N LEU A 10 2.42 -1.13 -23.54
CA LEU A 10 1.34 -0.55 -22.73
C LEU A 10 0.28 -1.61 -22.38
N GLU A 11 -0.16 -2.42 -23.34
CA GLU A 11 -1.09 -3.53 -23.11
C GLU A 11 -0.53 -4.59 -22.14
N ALA A 12 0.80 -4.73 -22.09
CA ALA A 12 1.48 -5.64 -21.18
C ALA A 12 1.67 -5.07 -19.75
N GLY A 13 1.23 -3.83 -19.51
CA GLY A 13 1.27 -3.17 -18.20
C GLY A 13 2.42 -2.18 -18.01
N ALA A 14 3.18 -1.85 -19.06
CA ALA A 14 4.12 -0.74 -19.00
C ALA A 14 3.38 0.60 -19.03
N GLY A 15 3.96 1.64 -18.43
CA GLY A 15 3.35 2.97 -18.39
C GLY A 15 2.22 3.14 -17.38
N GLU A 16 2.05 2.16 -16.47
CA GLU A 16 1.12 2.26 -15.33
C GLU A 16 1.88 2.58 -14.05
N VAL A 17 1.73 3.82 -13.56
CA VAL A 17 2.38 4.30 -12.33
C VAL A 17 1.37 5.03 -11.46
N GLY A 18 1.03 4.46 -10.30
CA GLY A 18 0.02 5.04 -9.41
C GLY A 18 -1.33 5.19 -10.10
N MET A 19 -1.81 6.42 -10.26
CA MET A 19 -3.04 6.76 -10.99
C MET A 19 -2.84 7.00 -12.49
N PHE A 20 -1.60 7.15 -12.95
CA PHE A 20 -1.31 7.42 -14.34
C PHE A 20 -1.32 6.13 -15.16
N ARG A 21 -1.83 6.21 -16.39
CA ARG A 21 -1.94 5.11 -17.34
C ARG A 21 -1.42 5.57 -18.69
N GLN A 22 -0.95 4.62 -19.50
CA GLN A 22 -0.45 4.86 -20.85
C GLN A 22 0.74 5.84 -20.92
N LEU A 23 1.55 5.93 -19.86
CA LEU A 23 2.73 6.78 -19.83
C LEU A 23 3.86 6.19 -20.69
N SER A 24 4.39 6.99 -21.59
CA SER A 24 5.59 6.67 -22.37
C SER A 24 6.30 7.93 -22.80
N HIS A 25 7.63 7.88 -22.87
CA HIS A 25 8.47 8.95 -23.38
C HIS A 25 9.22 8.48 -24.63
N PHE A 26 9.40 9.41 -25.58
CA PHE A 26 10.08 9.16 -26.85
C PHE A 26 11.19 10.16 -27.04
N SER A 27 12.36 9.66 -27.38
CA SER A 27 13.43 10.48 -27.94
C SER A 27 13.84 9.93 -29.31
N LYS A 28 13.97 10.84 -30.27
CA LYS A 28 14.55 10.53 -31.59
C LYS A 28 16.04 10.76 -31.50
N GLY A 29 16.81 9.82 -32.02
CA GLY A 29 18.26 9.90 -32.03
C GLY A 29 18.83 9.15 -33.22
N THR A 30 20.12 8.90 -33.15
CA THR A 30 20.84 8.19 -34.19
C THR A 30 21.61 7.03 -33.56
N GLY A 31 21.31 5.82 -33.99
CA GLY A 31 22.03 4.62 -33.59
C GLY A 31 23.26 4.42 -34.49
N ASN A 32 24.31 3.83 -33.93
CA ASN A 32 25.46 3.37 -34.70
C ASN A 32 25.68 1.89 -34.40
N GLN A 33 25.52 1.06 -35.42
CA GLN A 33 25.89 -0.35 -35.33
C GLN A 33 26.81 -0.71 -36.48
N ASN A 34 28.06 -1.10 -36.15
CA ASN A 34 29.09 -1.45 -37.13
C ASN A 34 29.30 -0.36 -38.21
N GLN A 35 29.40 0.91 -37.79
CA GLN A 35 29.58 2.09 -38.66
C GLN A 35 28.36 2.42 -39.55
N GLN A 36 27.27 1.67 -39.42
CA GLN A 36 26.00 2.00 -40.04
C GLN A 36 25.21 2.90 -39.09
N ILE A 37 24.99 4.13 -39.53
CA ILE A 37 24.34 5.20 -38.77
C ILE A 37 22.90 5.32 -39.28
N GLU A 38 21.92 5.11 -38.39
CA GLU A 38 20.49 5.14 -38.74
C GLU A 38 19.70 5.94 -37.71
N GLU A 39 18.59 6.53 -38.15
CA GLU A 39 17.65 7.16 -37.22
C GLU A 39 16.95 6.10 -36.36
N GLU A 40 16.91 6.34 -35.05
CA GLU A 40 16.29 5.44 -34.08
C GLU A 40 15.35 6.21 -33.15
N VAL A 41 14.38 5.49 -32.61
CA VAL A 41 13.46 5.99 -31.58
C VAL A 41 13.70 5.20 -30.30
N LYS A 42 14.11 5.89 -29.24
CA LYS A 42 14.17 5.33 -27.89
C LYS A 42 12.80 5.50 -27.24
N ILE A 43 12.27 4.39 -26.70
CA ILE A 43 11.02 4.36 -25.95
C ILE A 43 11.36 4.11 -24.48
N GLU A 44 10.88 4.98 -23.60
CA GLU A 44 11.11 4.88 -22.16
C GLU A 44 9.77 4.77 -21.43
N MET A 45 9.65 3.77 -20.56
CA MET A 45 8.45 3.47 -19.80
C MET A 45 8.81 2.98 -18.40
N LEU A 46 8.01 3.36 -17.41
CA LEU A 46 8.06 2.80 -16.07
C LEU A 46 7.05 1.67 -15.94
N PHE A 47 7.36 0.67 -15.11
CA PHE A 47 6.45 -0.44 -14.84
C PHE A 47 6.65 -0.97 -13.41
N GLN A 48 5.66 -1.69 -12.88
CA GLN A 48 5.77 -2.37 -11.59
C GLN A 48 6.53 -3.70 -11.75
N PRO A 49 7.35 -4.14 -10.77
CA PRO A 49 8.17 -5.36 -10.90
C PRO A 49 7.39 -6.63 -11.30
N ASP A 50 6.14 -6.77 -10.87
CA ASP A 50 5.27 -7.90 -11.23
C ASP A 50 4.91 -7.95 -12.73
N ARG A 51 5.06 -6.83 -13.45
CA ARG A 51 4.79 -6.72 -14.90
C ARG A 51 6.00 -7.02 -15.78
N GLU A 52 7.20 -7.17 -15.21
CA GLU A 52 8.42 -7.38 -15.99
C GLU A 52 8.28 -8.56 -16.96
N ARG A 53 7.74 -9.68 -16.48
CA ARG A 53 7.59 -10.90 -17.28
C ARG A 53 6.64 -10.70 -18.46
N SER A 54 5.50 -10.03 -18.27
CA SER A 54 4.55 -9.77 -19.35
C SER A 54 5.12 -8.82 -20.39
N ILE A 55 5.84 -7.78 -19.94
CA ILE A 55 6.49 -6.79 -20.81
C ILE A 55 7.58 -7.46 -21.66
N LEU A 56 8.45 -8.27 -21.05
CA LEU A 56 9.48 -9.01 -21.79
C LEU A 56 8.88 -9.99 -22.81
N GLN A 57 7.74 -10.60 -22.50
CA GLN A 57 7.03 -11.45 -23.46
C GLN A 57 6.45 -10.63 -24.61
N ALA A 58 5.87 -9.45 -24.34
CA ALA A 58 5.34 -8.57 -25.37
C ALA A 58 6.45 -8.04 -26.30
N LEU A 59 7.60 -7.66 -25.74
CA LEU A 59 8.78 -7.26 -26.49
C LEU A 59 9.26 -8.39 -27.43
N LYS A 60 9.39 -9.63 -26.91
CA LYS A 60 9.85 -10.79 -27.70
C LYS A 60 8.89 -11.22 -28.81
N LYS A 61 7.59 -10.92 -28.67
CA LYS A 61 6.58 -11.23 -29.71
C LYS A 61 6.64 -10.28 -30.91
N GLN A 62 7.34 -9.15 -30.80
CA GLN A 62 7.45 -8.21 -31.89
C GLN A 62 8.26 -8.81 -33.04
N LYS A 63 7.62 -8.88 -34.22
CA LYS A 63 8.26 -9.33 -35.45
C LYS A 63 9.03 -8.17 -36.06
N THR A 64 10.21 -7.92 -35.53
CA THR A 64 11.17 -6.97 -36.11
C THR A 64 12.20 -7.72 -36.95
N SER A 65 12.73 -7.05 -37.98
CA SER A 65 13.84 -7.57 -38.80
C SER A 65 15.13 -7.74 -38.00
N ARG A 66 15.26 -7.06 -36.85
CA ARG A 66 16.42 -7.06 -35.96
C ARG A 66 15.97 -7.22 -34.51
N ALA A 67 16.82 -7.82 -33.67
CA ALA A 67 16.62 -7.83 -32.23
C ALA A 67 16.54 -6.38 -31.70
N ILE A 68 15.57 -6.12 -30.82
CA ILE A 68 15.38 -4.81 -30.18
C ILE A 68 16.31 -4.75 -28.97
N PRO A 69 17.34 -3.89 -28.96
CA PRO A 69 18.13 -3.66 -27.75
C PRO A 69 17.26 -2.97 -26.69
N PHE A 70 17.40 -3.38 -25.43
CA PHE A 70 16.67 -2.80 -24.31
C PHE A 70 17.50 -2.87 -23.04
N GLU A 71 17.15 -2.02 -22.08
CA GLU A 71 17.72 -1.99 -20.74
C GLU A 71 16.56 -1.99 -19.72
N ILE A 72 16.76 -2.65 -18.58
CA ILE A 72 15.86 -2.56 -17.42
C ILE A 72 16.69 -2.01 -16.26
N THR A 73 16.26 -0.86 -15.74
CA THR A 73 16.95 -0.17 -14.65
C THR A 73 15.97 0.02 -13.50
N SER A 74 16.38 -0.38 -12.29
CA SER A 74 15.62 -0.10 -11.08
C SER A 74 15.73 1.38 -10.71
N VAL A 75 14.65 1.96 -10.22
CA VAL A 75 14.60 3.33 -9.70
C VAL A 75 14.12 3.31 -8.26
N ASP A 76 14.63 4.21 -7.42
CA ASP A 76 14.28 4.30 -5.99
C ASP A 76 12.91 4.99 -5.75
N ASN A 77 12.04 5.00 -6.76
CA ASN A 77 10.73 5.62 -6.65
C ASN A 77 9.85 4.85 -5.67
N ALA A 78 9.34 5.54 -4.64
CA ALA A 78 8.36 4.97 -3.74
C ALA A 78 6.99 4.83 -4.43
N ASN A 79 6.33 3.68 -4.26
CA ASN A 79 4.95 3.52 -4.69
C ASN A 79 4.03 4.25 -3.69
N MET A 80 3.52 5.41 -4.09
CA MET A 80 2.65 6.23 -3.24
C MET A 80 1.29 5.58 -2.90
N MET A 81 0.93 4.49 -3.58
CA MET A 81 -0.33 3.78 -3.38
C MET A 81 -0.19 2.58 -2.44
N VAL A 82 1.01 2.25 -1.97
CA VAL A 82 1.27 1.05 -1.17
C VAL A 82 2.02 1.41 0.11
N GLY A 83 1.58 0.86 1.24
CA GLY A 83 2.21 1.06 2.54
C GLY A 83 1.65 0.11 3.59
N ALA A 84 2.23 0.13 4.79
CA ALA A 84 1.87 -0.74 5.91
C ALA A 84 0.78 -0.17 6.84
N GLY A 85 0.36 1.08 6.64
CA GLY A 85 -0.64 1.73 7.46
C GLY A 85 -1.35 2.85 6.72
N MET A 86 -2.40 3.38 7.32
CA MET A 86 -3.22 4.45 6.77
C MET A 86 -3.27 5.63 7.73
N ILE A 87 -3.44 6.83 7.19
CA ILE A 87 -3.70 8.04 7.94
C ILE A 87 -4.89 8.77 7.32
N GLY A 88 -5.77 9.30 8.16
CA GLY A 88 -6.97 10.00 7.74
C GLY A 88 -7.42 11.03 8.75
N GLN A 89 -8.49 11.75 8.43
CA GLN A 89 -9.08 12.74 9.32
C GLN A 89 -10.53 12.41 9.62
N LEU A 90 -10.92 12.55 10.88
CA LEU A 90 -12.33 12.56 11.28
C LEU A 90 -13.02 13.79 10.68
N PRO A 91 -14.26 13.66 10.18
CA PRO A 91 -15.03 14.81 9.70
C PRO A 91 -15.23 15.88 10.78
N VAL A 92 -15.44 15.45 12.03
CA VAL A 92 -15.60 16.33 13.19
C VAL A 92 -14.62 15.92 14.29
N PRO A 93 -13.71 16.82 14.73
CA PRO A 93 -12.80 16.52 15.83
C PRO A 93 -13.54 16.29 17.15
N MET A 94 -13.13 15.27 17.91
CA MET A 94 -13.75 14.89 19.19
C MET A 94 -12.71 14.70 20.30
N SER A 95 -13.15 14.69 21.55
CA SER A 95 -12.24 14.46 22.69
C SER A 95 -11.72 13.02 22.73
N GLU A 96 -10.53 12.82 23.32
CA GLU A 96 -9.83 11.53 23.35
C GLU A 96 -10.65 10.39 23.98
N LEU A 97 -11.34 10.62 25.11
CA LEU A 97 -12.15 9.56 25.76
C LEU A 97 -13.36 9.12 24.92
N PRO A 98 -14.22 10.03 24.41
CA PRO A 98 -15.25 9.67 23.44
C PRO A 98 -14.70 8.93 22.22
N PHE A 99 -13.54 9.37 21.70
CA PHE A 99 -12.88 8.70 20.59
C PHE A 99 -12.49 7.25 20.93
N LEU A 100 -11.87 7.01 22.09
CA LEU A 100 -11.49 5.66 22.52
C LEU A 100 -12.71 4.75 22.69
N ARG A 101 -13.84 5.27 23.20
CA ARG A 101 -15.10 4.50 23.30
C ARG A 101 -15.68 4.15 21.92
N MET A 102 -15.69 5.12 21.01
CA MET A 102 -16.09 4.88 19.62
C MET A 102 -15.18 3.85 18.96
N LEU A 103 -13.86 3.97 19.16
CA LEU A 103 -12.86 3.04 18.64
C LEU A 103 -13.11 1.62 19.14
N ALA A 104 -13.38 1.45 20.44
CA ALA A 104 -13.70 0.15 21.03
C ALA A 104 -14.93 -0.50 20.37
N GLN A 105 -15.98 0.29 20.14
CA GLN A 105 -17.21 -0.17 19.50
C GLN A 105 -17.00 -0.53 18.03
N VAL A 106 -16.33 0.33 17.26
CA VAL A 106 -16.09 0.13 15.82
C VAL A 106 -15.19 -1.07 15.58
N MET A 107 -14.09 -1.17 16.34
CA MET A 107 -13.13 -2.26 16.22
C MET A 107 -13.56 -3.51 16.99
N LYS A 108 -14.75 -3.52 17.59
CA LYS A 108 -15.28 -4.65 18.38
C LYS A 108 -14.26 -5.18 19.42
N THR A 109 -13.43 -4.28 19.97
CA THR A 109 -12.41 -4.65 20.95
C THR A 109 -12.96 -4.46 22.36
N PRO A 110 -12.80 -5.45 23.25
CA PRO A 110 -13.34 -5.37 24.60
C PRO A 110 -12.56 -4.37 25.47
N CYS A 111 -11.25 -4.22 25.25
CA CYS A 111 -10.35 -3.36 26.02
C CYS A 111 -9.46 -2.56 25.09
N ILE A 112 -9.09 -1.35 25.51
CA ILE A 112 -8.04 -0.57 24.85
C ILE A 112 -6.99 -0.21 25.90
N ARG A 113 -5.72 -0.52 25.61
CA ARG A 113 -4.58 0.01 26.37
C ARG A 113 -4.13 1.30 25.68
N TYR A 114 -4.05 2.39 26.42
CA TYR A 114 -3.74 3.69 25.83
C TYR A 114 -2.80 4.52 26.70
N THR A 115 -2.05 5.44 26.08
CA THR A 115 -1.17 6.37 26.82
C THR A 115 -1.97 7.42 27.58
N GLN A 116 -1.30 8.14 28.48
CA GLN A 116 -1.89 9.27 29.18
C GLN A 116 -2.54 10.26 28.19
N LEU A 117 -3.79 10.64 28.47
CA LEU A 117 -4.54 11.60 27.65
C LEU A 117 -3.80 12.94 27.56
N ARG A 118 -3.75 13.50 26.34
CA ARG A 118 -3.07 14.77 26.06
C ARG A 118 -3.96 15.99 26.32
N ARG A 119 -5.25 15.78 26.63
CA ARG A 119 -6.28 16.82 26.75
C ARG A 119 -6.45 17.63 25.46
N LYS A 120 -6.26 16.97 24.32
CA LYS A 120 -6.44 17.54 22.98
C LYS A 120 -7.65 16.89 22.29
N LYS A 121 -8.08 17.46 21.17
CA LYS A 121 -9.04 16.78 20.29
C LYS A 121 -8.29 15.81 19.38
N VAL A 122 -8.97 14.73 19.01
CA VAL A 122 -8.56 13.81 17.95
C VAL A 122 -9.25 14.25 16.66
N ARG A 123 -8.44 14.55 15.64
CA ARG A 123 -8.88 14.75 14.26
C ARG A 123 -8.11 13.82 13.33
N THR A 124 -6.78 13.85 13.39
CA THR A 124 -5.92 13.06 12.51
C THR A 124 -5.65 11.69 13.14
N VAL A 125 -6.02 10.62 12.45
CA VAL A 125 -5.94 9.25 12.96
C VAL A 125 -4.99 8.46 12.06
N ALA A 126 -3.93 7.91 12.64
CA ALA A 126 -3.08 6.92 11.99
C ALA A 126 -3.44 5.51 12.48
N LEU A 127 -3.44 4.53 11.58
CA LEU A 127 -3.84 3.15 11.84
C LEU A 127 -2.88 2.18 11.15
N CYS A 128 -2.47 1.14 11.87
CA CYS A 128 -1.76 -0.02 11.34
C CYS A 128 -2.32 -1.28 12.00
N GLY A 129 -2.79 -2.25 11.21
CA GLY A 129 -3.16 -3.56 11.73
C GLY A 129 -1.95 -4.32 12.30
N GLY A 130 -2.22 -5.26 13.19
CA GLY A 130 -1.22 -6.13 13.79
C GLY A 130 -0.21 -5.38 14.66
N ALA A 131 1.07 -5.74 14.54
CA ALA A 131 2.17 -5.16 15.33
C ALA A 131 2.80 -3.93 14.63
N GLY A 132 2.13 -2.79 14.72
CA GLY A 132 2.49 -1.57 13.98
C GLY A 132 3.40 -0.58 14.69
N SER A 133 3.97 -0.91 15.86
CA SER A 133 4.75 0.06 16.67
C SER A 133 5.89 0.74 15.90
N PHE A 134 6.48 0.06 14.91
CA PHE A 134 7.52 0.60 14.03
C PHE A 134 7.08 1.82 13.19
N LEU A 135 5.78 2.06 13.03
CA LEU A 135 5.23 3.22 12.33
C LEU A 135 4.99 4.43 13.24
N LEU A 136 5.15 4.30 14.56
CA LEU A 136 4.93 5.40 15.50
C LEU A 136 5.74 6.67 15.14
N PRO A 137 7.05 6.60 14.80
CA PRO A 137 7.80 7.80 14.40
C PRO A 137 7.21 8.47 13.14
N ARG A 138 6.69 7.68 12.20
CA ARG A 138 6.04 8.21 10.98
C ARG A 138 4.67 8.81 11.27
N ALA A 139 3.91 8.25 12.20
CA ALA A 139 2.64 8.81 12.64
C ALA A 139 2.84 10.17 13.34
N ILE A 140 3.87 10.27 14.20
CA ILE A 140 4.28 11.52 14.85
C ILE A 140 4.71 12.55 13.80
N ALA A 141 5.59 12.18 12.87
CA ALA A 141 6.06 13.08 11.81
C ALA A 141 4.93 13.61 10.91
N GLN A 142 3.85 12.83 10.75
CA GLN A 142 2.64 13.23 10.02
C GLN A 142 1.61 13.97 10.88
N ASN A 143 1.95 14.33 12.12
CA ASN A 143 1.09 15.04 13.06
C ASN A 143 -0.24 14.30 13.33
N ALA A 144 -0.22 12.97 13.43
CA ALA A 144 -1.37 12.22 13.88
C ALA A 144 -1.68 12.56 15.35
N ASP A 145 -2.97 12.69 15.67
CA ASP A 145 -3.43 12.89 17.05
C ASP A 145 -3.46 11.57 17.82
N VAL A 146 -3.74 10.49 17.12
CA VAL A 146 -3.79 9.14 17.67
C VAL A 146 -3.18 8.15 16.69
N PHE A 147 -2.43 7.19 17.22
CA PHE A 147 -1.94 6.03 16.48
C PHE A 147 -2.59 4.77 17.04
N ILE A 148 -3.30 4.05 16.18
CA ILE A 148 -4.03 2.83 16.50
C ILE A 148 -3.27 1.64 15.92
N THR A 149 -3.01 0.64 16.76
CA THR A 149 -2.42 -0.63 16.33
C THR A 149 -2.61 -1.70 17.42
N GLY A 150 -1.96 -2.84 17.30
CA GLY A 150 -1.85 -3.87 18.34
C GLY A 150 -0.39 -4.09 18.81
N ASP A 151 -0.23 -4.95 19.80
CA ASP A 151 1.06 -5.49 20.26
C ASP A 151 2.10 -4.45 20.73
N PHE A 152 1.67 -3.32 21.28
CA PHE A 152 2.59 -2.43 21.97
C PHE A 152 3.14 -3.10 23.23
N LYS A 153 4.45 -3.06 23.37
CA LYS A 153 5.19 -3.45 24.57
C LYS A 153 5.21 -2.29 25.56
N TYR A 154 5.39 -2.62 26.84
CA TYR A 154 5.36 -1.64 27.93
C TYR A 154 6.25 -0.41 27.67
N HIS A 155 7.50 -0.62 27.26
CA HIS A 155 8.45 0.48 27.04
C HIS A 155 8.11 1.34 25.81
N GLU A 156 7.48 0.77 24.79
CA GLU A 156 7.10 1.49 23.58
C GLU A 156 5.95 2.49 23.85
N PHE A 157 5.16 2.31 24.91
CA PHE A 157 4.17 3.31 25.32
C PHE A 157 4.80 4.65 25.74
N PHE A 158 6.06 4.64 26.18
CA PHE A 158 6.78 5.88 26.55
C PHE A 158 7.18 6.69 25.32
N ASP A 159 7.35 6.05 24.14
CA ASP A 159 7.76 6.70 22.90
C ASP A 159 6.70 7.67 22.35
N ALA A 160 5.46 7.59 22.84
CA ALA A 160 4.44 8.60 22.57
C ALA A 160 4.85 9.99 23.06
N ASP A 161 5.54 10.07 24.21
CA ASP A 161 6.03 11.28 24.88
C ASP A 161 5.05 12.48 24.86
N ARG A 162 3.76 12.20 25.09
CA ARG A 162 2.66 13.20 25.00
C ARG A 162 2.51 13.90 23.64
N GLN A 163 3.26 13.50 22.62
CA GLN A 163 3.17 14.01 21.25
C GLN A 163 1.92 13.45 20.56
N ILE A 164 1.63 12.17 20.78
CA ILE A 164 0.52 11.42 20.18
C ILE A 164 -0.18 10.52 21.20
N LEU A 165 -1.47 10.26 21.04
CA LEU A 165 -2.16 9.22 21.80
C LEU A 165 -1.87 7.86 21.16
N ILE A 166 -1.33 6.90 21.90
CA ILE A 166 -1.27 5.51 21.42
C ILE A 166 -2.53 4.82 21.91
N ALA A 167 -3.19 4.07 21.02
CA ALA A 167 -4.30 3.19 21.33
C ALA A 167 -3.98 1.78 20.82
N ASP A 168 -3.59 0.90 21.73
CA ASP A 168 -3.42 -0.51 21.48
C ASP A 168 -4.75 -1.24 21.67
N ILE A 169 -5.30 -1.73 20.56
CA ILE A 169 -6.61 -2.39 20.50
C ILE A 169 -6.53 -3.92 20.45
N GLY A 170 -5.32 -4.49 20.44
CA GLY A 170 -5.06 -5.91 20.19
C GLY A 170 -4.79 -6.25 18.72
N HIS A 171 -3.93 -7.24 18.48
CA HIS A 171 -3.52 -7.68 17.14
C HIS A 171 -4.72 -8.22 16.35
N TYR A 172 -5.40 -9.21 16.91
CA TYR A 172 -6.54 -9.87 16.27
C TYR A 172 -7.67 -8.87 15.96
N GLU A 173 -8.00 -8.03 16.93
CA GLU A 173 -9.08 -7.05 16.84
C GLU A 173 -8.81 -6.03 15.74
N SER A 174 -7.55 -5.67 15.52
CA SER A 174 -7.15 -4.76 14.44
C SER A 174 -7.25 -5.38 13.04
N GLU A 175 -7.20 -6.71 12.93
CA GLU A 175 -7.13 -7.44 11.66
C GLU A 175 -8.38 -8.26 11.33
N GLN A 176 -9.35 -8.37 12.24
CA GLN A 176 -10.54 -9.21 12.10
C GLN A 176 -11.37 -8.96 10.82
N PHE A 177 -11.27 -7.75 10.26
CA PHE A 177 -11.95 -7.35 9.02
C PHE A 177 -11.28 -7.87 7.74
N THR A 178 -10.05 -8.39 7.84
CA THR A 178 -9.27 -8.85 6.68
C THR A 178 -9.93 -10.04 5.99
N ILE A 179 -10.57 -10.93 6.76
CA ILE A 179 -11.27 -12.11 6.20
C ILE A 179 -12.44 -11.65 5.32
N GLU A 180 -13.25 -10.70 5.79
CA GLU A 180 -14.38 -10.14 5.03
C GLU A 180 -13.89 -9.42 3.76
N LEU A 181 -12.83 -8.60 3.88
CA LEU A 181 -12.23 -7.92 2.73
C LEU A 181 -11.74 -8.90 1.66
N LEU A 182 -10.99 -9.93 2.06
CA LEU A 182 -10.49 -10.94 1.13
C LEU A 182 -11.63 -11.76 0.51
N PHE A 183 -12.64 -12.10 1.30
CA PHE A 183 -13.83 -12.78 0.82
C PHE A 183 -14.52 -11.98 -0.30
N ASP A 184 -14.70 -10.68 -0.09
CA ASP A 184 -15.32 -9.80 -1.09
C ASP A 184 -14.47 -9.70 -2.36
N ILE A 185 -13.16 -9.47 -2.22
CA ILE A 185 -12.23 -9.37 -3.37
C ILE A 185 -12.23 -10.68 -4.17
N ILE A 186 -12.13 -11.82 -3.49
CA ILE A 186 -12.08 -13.13 -4.16
C ILE A 186 -13.42 -13.41 -4.86
N SER A 187 -14.54 -13.21 -4.17
CA SER A 187 -15.87 -13.47 -4.71
C SER A 187 -16.20 -12.60 -5.93
N GLN A 188 -15.74 -11.34 -5.93
CA GLN A 188 -15.94 -10.42 -7.05
C GLN A 188 -15.08 -10.78 -8.28
N ASN A 189 -13.82 -11.19 -8.06
CA ASN A 189 -12.92 -11.53 -9.17
C ASN A 189 -13.17 -12.94 -9.73
N PHE A 190 -13.75 -13.83 -8.95
CA PHE A 190 -13.96 -15.22 -9.34
C PHE A 190 -15.38 -15.70 -9.01
N SER A 191 -16.34 -15.22 -9.79
CA SER A 191 -17.76 -15.53 -9.62
C SER A 191 -18.14 -16.99 -9.90
N ASN A 192 -17.21 -17.81 -10.39
CA ASN A 192 -17.43 -19.21 -10.78
C ASN A 192 -17.15 -20.22 -9.66
N PHE A 193 -16.71 -19.79 -8.47
CA PHE A 193 -16.59 -20.67 -7.31
C PHE A 193 -17.18 -20.03 -6.05
N ALA A 194 -17.72 -20.88 -5.17
CA ALA A 194 -18.21 -20.44 -3.87
C ALA A 194 -17.04 -20.24 -2.91
N ALA A 195 -16.74 -18.99 -2.56
CA ALA A 195 -15.82 -18.68 -1.47
C ALA A 195 -16.45 -19.03 -0.11
N TYR A 196 -15.63 -19.40 0.86
CA TYR A 196 -16.05 -19.64 2.25
C TYR A 196 -15.06 -18.99 3.21
N SER A 197 -15.59 -18.28 4.20
CA SER A 197 -14.80 -17.75 5.32
C SER A 197 -14.84 -18.73 6.49
N THR A 198 -13.71 -18.89 7.17
CA THR A 198 -13.67 -19.63 8.43
C THR A 198 -14.58 -18.95 9.46
N LYS A 199 -15.24 -19.77 10.29
CA LYS A 199 -16.01 -19.31 11.46
C LYS A 199 -15.27 -19.60 12.77
N VAL A 200 -14.07 -20.16 12.70
CA VAL A 200 -13.26 -20.50 13.86
C VAL A 200 -12.58 -19.23 14.35
N ASP A 201 -12.88 -18.85 15.59
CA ASP A 201 -12.11 -17.82 16.31
C ASP A 201 -10.75 -18.40 16.71
N THR A 202 -9.69 -17.84 16.13
CA THR A 202 -8.30 -18.22 16.40
C THR A 202 -7.59 -17.24 17.33
N ASN A 203 -8.30 -16.29 17.95
CA ASN A 203 -7.71 -15.36 18.90
C ASN A 203 -7.29 -16.09 20.19
N PRO A 204 -5.98 -16.15 20.51
CA PRO A 204 -5.52 -16.78 21.74
C PRO A 204 -5.68 -15.88 22.97
N ILE A 205 -5.96 -14.58 22.78
CA ILE A 205 -6.03 -13.59 23.85
C ILE A 205 -7.47 -13.53 24.37
N ARG A 206 -7.60 -13.52 25.71
CA ARG A 206 -8.88 -13.32 26.40
C ARG A 206 -8.74 -12.11 27.31
N TYR A 207 -9.78 -11.27 27.32
CA TYR A 207 -9.76 -9.98 28.00
C TYR A 207 -10.62 -9.99 29.25
N LEU A 208 -10.20 -9.21 30.24
CA LEU A 208 -11.03 -8.79 31.36
C LEU A 208 -11.11 -7.26 31.31
N CYS A 209 -12.29 -6.76 31.00
CA CYS A 209 -12.67 -5.37 30.83
C CYS A 209 -13.98 -5.17 31.60
#